data_AF-A0AAW9K4G7-F1
#
_entry.id   AF-A0AAW9K4G7-F1
#
_cell.length_a   1.000
_cell.length_b   1.000
_cell.length_c   1.000
_cell.angle_alpha   90.00
_cell.angle_beta   90.00
_cell.angle_gamma   90.00
#
_symmetry.space_group_name_H-M   'P 1'
#
loop_
_entity.id
_entity.type
_entity.pdbx_description
1 polymer ?
#
loop_
_entity_poly.entity_id
_entity_poly.type
_entity_poly.pdbx_seq_one_letter_code
_entity_poly.pdbx_strand_id
1 'polypeptide(L)'
;VGEEVSAQVKTIKSVPLKISSEDLFEVHGEAIMTTEAFENYNKNADVPLKNLRNGAAGALRNLNLKETAKRNLSAFFYDVGYKEGEPFKTYEEMLNFIKGKGLPMDSYVKYCTTVEEIEKEINYINDSRFDLNYDIDGVVIAIDDIRTRELIGYSVKFPKWAIAYKFEAQEATTKLIDVEWNVGRSGRVGPTAILEPVELAGVTVKRASLNNIDDIRR
;
A
#
# COMPACT_ATOMS: atom_id res chain seq x y z
N VAL A 1 -6.90 15.65 -4.81
CA VAL A 1 -7.64 16.07 -3.60
C VAL A 1 -7.81 14.83 -2.73
N GLY A 2 -7.23 14.85 -1.52
CA GLY A 2 -7.34 13.76 -0.54
C GLY A 2 -8.46 14.00 0.49
N GLU A 3 -8.67 13.03 1.38
CA GLU A 3 -9.54 13.17 2.56
C GLU A 3 -8.73 13.75 3.72
N GLU A 4 -9.32 14.67 4.49
CA GLU A 4 -8.72 15.21 5.71
C GLU A 4 -8.92 14.18 6.84
N VAL A 5 -7.82 13.66 7.38
CA VAL A 5 -7.82 12.58 8.40
C VAL A 5 -6.84 12.87 9.56
N SER A 6 -6.53 14.14 9.82
CA SER A 6 -5.52 14.52 10.82
C SER A 6 -5.88 14.03 12.22
N ALA A 7 -7.17 14.01 12.56
CA ALA A 7 -7.65 13.53 13.86
C ALA A 7 -7.37 12.03 14.04
N GLN A 8 -7.52 11.23 12.98
CA GLN A 8 -7.25 9.79 12.96
C GLN A 8 -5.75 9.53 12.97
N VAL A 9 -4.97 10.26 12.18
CA VAL A 9 -3.50 10.14 12.15
C VAL A 9 -2.90 10.45 13.51
N LYS A 10 -3.44 11.43 14.26
CA LYS A 10 -3.01 11.74 15.64
C LYS A 10 -3.19 10.58 16.63
N THR A 11 -3.97 9.55 16.29
CA THR A 11 -4.12 8.35 17.12
C THR A 11 -3.04 7.29 16.87
N ILE A 12 -2.25 7.44 15.80
CA ILE A 12 -1.16 6.52 15.43
C ILE A 12 0.05 6.83 16.31
N LYS A 13 0.36 5.94 17.26
CA LYS A 13 1.39 6.16 18.28
C LYS A 13 2.81 6.32 17.71
N SER A 14 3.09 5.68 16.58
CA SER A 14 4.41 5.77 15.94
C SER A 14 4.63 7.08 15.19
N VAL A 15 3.58 7.87 14.93
CA VAL A 15 3.71 9.18 14.28
C VAL A 15 4.02 10.24 15.34
N PRO A 16 5.20 10.87 15.33
CA PRO A 16 5.51 11.94 16.27
C PRO A 16 4.64 13.17 15.99
N LEU A 17 3.98 13.69 17.02
CA LEU A 17 3.19 14.93 16.90
C LEU A 17 4.06 16.20 16.95
N LYS A 18 5.33 16.06 17.32
CA LYS A 18 6.33 17.11 17.36
C LYS A 18 7.68 16.52 16.98
N ILE A 19 8.43 17.25 16.18
CA ILE A 19 9.81 16.96 15.80
C ILE A 19 10.68 18.14 16.20
N SER A 20 11.94 17.88 16.58
CA SER A 20 12.90 18.92 16.93
C SER A 20 13.50 19.53 15.66
N SER A 21 12.70 20.27 14.89
CA SER A 21 13.06 20.83 13.60
C SER A 21 12.29 22.12 13.34
N GLU A 22 12.95 23.11 12.76
CA GLU A 22 12.29 24.31 12.23
C GLU A 22 11.92 24.18 10.74
N ASP A 23 12.39 23.11 10.08
CA ASP A 23 12.07 22.85 8.66
C ASP A 23 10.57 22.75 8.42
N LEU A 24 10.09 23.47 7.41
CA LEU A 24 8.75 23.33 6.86
C LEU A 24 8.77 22.33 5.69
N PHE A 25 8.06 21.21 5.84
CA PHE A 25 8.00 20.17 4.82
C PHE A 25 6.70 19.36 4.86
N GLU A 26 6.38 18.72 3.73
CA GLU A 26 5.32 17.73 3.56
C GLU A 26 5.97 16.35 3.38
N VAL A 27 5.55 15.38 4.18
CA VAL A 27 6.05 14.01 4.12
C VAL A 27 4.92 13.05 3.77
N HIS A 28 5.20 12.14 2.86
CA HIS A 28 4.31 11.08 2.45
C HIS A 28 4.74 9.75 3.09
N GLY A 29 3.73 8.94 3.36
CA GLY A 29 3.90 7.65 3.98
C GLY A 29 2.63 6.81 3.85
N GLU A 30 2.69 5.63 4.43
CA GLU A 30 1.59 4.69 4.48
C GLU A 30 1.26 4.36 5.93
N ALA A 31 -0.03 4.38 6.27
CA ALA A 31 -0.51 3.86 7.54
C ALA A 31 -0.70 2.35 7.41
N ILE A 32 -0.11 1.60 8.33
CA ILE A 32 0.00 0.15 8.25
C ILE A 32 -0.63 -0.45 9.50
N MET A 33 -1.36 -1.55 9.33
CA MET A 33 -1.78 -2.39 10.45
C MET A 33 -0.84 -3.58 10.52
N THR A 34 -0.23 -3.83 11.68
CA THR A 34 0.62 -5.01 11.84
C THR A 34 -0.20 -6.28 12.03
N THR A 35 0.38 -7.44 11.75
CA THR A 35 -0.24 -8.75 11.99
C THR A 35 -0.61 -8.89 13.48
N GLU A 36 0.29 -8.50 14.38
CA GLU A 36 0.01 -8.46 15.82
C GLU A 36 -1.19 -7.56 16.18
N ALA A 37 -1.26 -6.34 15.63
CA ALA A 37 -2.37 -5.44 15.89
C ALA A 37 -3.69 -5.99 15.35
N PHE A 38 -3.65 -6.63 14.17
CA PHE A 38 -4.79 -7.27 13.53
C PHE A 38 -5.35 -8.42 14.37
N GLU A 39 -4.48 -9.34 14.80
CA GLU A 39 -4.86 -10.46 15.66
C GLU A 39 -5.42 -9.96 17.00
N ASN A 40 -4.76 -9.00 17.62
CA ASN A 40 -5.22 -8.46 18.90
C ASN A 40 -6.57 -7.76 18.80
N TYR A 41 -6.82 -7.02 17.71
CA TYR A 41 -8.12 -6.40 17.46
C TYR A 41 -9.20 -7.46 17.28
N ASN A 42 -8.95 -8.48 16.45
CA ASN A 42 -9.94 -9.50 16.11
C ASN A 42 -10.32 -10.43 17.27
N LYS A 43 -9.47 -10.57 18.32
CA LYS A 43 -9.80 -11.37 19.51
C LYS A 43 -11.12 -10.97 20.19
N ASN A 44 -11.47 -9.70 20.16
CA ASN A 44 -12.63 -9.16 20.87
C ASN A 44 -13.57 -8.33 19.97
N ALA A 45 -13.41 -8.42 18.65
CA ALA A 45 -14.21 -7.64 17.71
C ALA A 45 -15.54 -8.34 17.42
N ASP A 46 -16.66 -7.61 17.54
CA ASP A 46 -17.99 -8.11 17.14
C ASP A 46 -18.02 -8.51 15.67
N VAL A 47 -17.31 -7.75 14.83
CA VAL A 47 -17.11 -8.03 13.40
C VAL A 47 -15.61 -8.03 13.12
N PRO A 48 -15.01 -9.20 12.83
CA PRO A 48 -13.59 -9.30 12.58
C PRO A 48 -13.20 -8.59 11.29
N LEU A 49 -12.02 -7.98 11.30
CA LEU A 49 -11.35 -7.47 10.11
C LEU A 49 -10.92 -8.65 9.24
N LYS A 50 -11.03 -8.47 7.92
CA LYS A 50 -10.67 -9.52 6.95
C LYS A 50 -9.17 -9.57 6.64
N ASN A 51 -8.54 -8.41 6.49
CA ASN A 51 -7.11 -8.29 6.23
C ASN A 51 -6.56 -6.98 6.80
N LEU A 52 -5.23 -6.88 6.85
CA LEU A 52 -4.49 -5.75 7.41
C LEU A 52 -4.82 -4.45 6.67
N ARG A 53 -4.89 -4.50 5.33
CA ARG A 53 -5.20 -3.34 4.47
C ARG A 53 -6.57 -2.73 4.76
N ASN A 54 -7.61 -3.55 4.87
CA ASN A 54 -8.96 -3.13 5.23
C ASN A 54 -9.01 -2.61 6.67
N GLY A 55 -8.21 -3.21 7.55
CA GLY A 55 -7.98 -2.75 8.91
C GLY A 55 -7.45 -1.33 8.97
N ALA A 56 -6.37 -1.03 8.23
CA ALA A 56 -5.79 0.31 8.17
C ALA A 56 -6.74 1.33 7.52
N ALA A 57 -7.23 1.06 6.30
CA ALA A 57 -8.08 1.97 5.55
C ALA A 57 -9.39 2.30 6.29
N GLY A 58 -10.01 1.28 6.90
CA GLY A 58 -11.23 1.47 7.68
C GLY A 58 -11.01 2.27 8.97
N ALA A 59 -9.81 2.24 9.56
CA ALA A 59 -9.50 3.05 10.74
C ALA A 59 -9.39 4.53 10.41
N LEU A 60 -8.66 4.86 9.34
CA LEU A 60 -8.44 6.26 8.93
C LEU A 60 -9.72 6.97 8.47
N ARG A 61 -10.70 6.21 7.98
CA ARG A 61 -12.02 6.72 7.57
C ARG A 61 -13.07 6.66 8.68
N ASN A 62 -12.70 6.22 9.87
CA ASN A 62 -13.65 6.12 10.98
C ASN A 62 -13.85 7.48 11.64
N LEU A 63 -15.11 7.91 11.79
CA LEU A 63 -15.47 9.14 12.50
C LEU A 63 -15.24 9.02 14.02
N ASN A 64 -15.28 7.81 14.57
CA ASN A 64 -15.02 7.55 15.98
C ASN A 64 -13.53 7.29 16.23
N LEU A 65 -12.83 8.30 16.74
CA LEU A 65 -11.39 8.23 17.03
C LEU A 65 -11.02 7.13 18.04
N LYS A 66 -11.93 6.74 18.95
CA LYS A 66 -11.67 5.64 19.88
C LYS A 66 -11.57 4.31 19.14
N GLU A 67 -12.38 4.10 18.10
CA GLU A 67 -12.29 2.91 17.27
C GLU A 67 -11.04 2.92 16.39
N THR A 68 -10.64 4.08 15.85
CA THR A 68 -9.35 4.22 15.15
C THR A 68 -8.18 3.85 16.07
N ALA A 69 -8.14 4.40 17.29
CA ALA A 69 -7.07 4.15 18.25
C ALA A 69 -6.97 2.67 18.67
N LYS A 70 -8.11 1.97 18.79
CA LYS A 70 -8.16 0.52 19.08
C LYS A 70 -7.51 -0.33 17.99
N ARG A 71 -7.48 0.13 16.74
CA ARG A 71 -6.82 -0.60 15.64
C ARG A 71 -5.29 -0.58 15.73
N ASN A 72 -4.73 0.26 16.61
CA ASN A 72 -3.30 0.34 16.92
C ASN A 72 -2.41 0.35 15.65
N LEU A 73 -2.77 1.23 14.71
CA LEU A 73 -2.01 1.39 13.47
C LEU A 73 -0.59 1.89 13.76
N SER A 74 0.30 1.61 12.82
CA SER A 74 1.60 2.25 12.65
C SER A 74 1.62 3.07 11.36
N ALA A 75 2.74 3.73 11.07
CA ALA A 75 2.99 4.39 9.81
C ALA A 75 4.47 4.25 9.42
N PHE A 76 4.73 4.21 8.11
CA PHE A 76 6.07 4.35 7.55
C PHE A 76 6.10 5.50 6.56
N PHE A 77 7.11 6.35 6.65
CA PHE A 77 7.33 7.48 5.77
C PHE A 77 8.47 7.18 4.79
N TYR A 78 8.29 7.55 3.53
CA TYR A 78 9.21 7.18 2.45
C TYR A 78 9.45 8.28 1.42
N ASP A 79 8.68 9.37 1.43
CA ASP A 79 8.82 10.43 0.42
C ASP A 79 8.58 11.82 1.03
N VAL A 80 9.21 12.85 0.47
CA VAL A 80 9.04 14.25 0.86
C VAL A 80 8.55 15.01 -0.36
N GLY A 81 7.24 15.29 -0.40
CA GLY A 81 6.61 15.96 -1.53
C GLY A 81 6.95 17.46 -1.63
N TYR A 82 7.25 18.08 -0.48
CA TYR A 82 7.63 19.48 -0.40
C TYR A 82 8.58 19.71 0.77
N LYS A 83 9.56 20.58 0.60
CA LYS A 83 10.44 21.06 1.67
C LYS A 83 10.92 22.46 1.32
N GLU A 84 10.92 23.36 2.30
CA GLU A 84 11.51 24.69 2.13
C GLU A 84 13.05 24.63 2.04
N GLY A 85 13.65 25.48 1.20
CA GLY A 85 15.10 25.56 1.00
C GLY A 85 15.60 24.63 -0.11
N GLU A 86 16.85 24.15 0.03
CA GLU A 86 17.50 23.34 -1.00
C GLU A 86 16.78 22.00 -1.24
N PRO A 87 16.59 21.60 -2.51
CA PRO A 87 16.04 20.30 -2.86
C PRO A 87 17.05 19.18 -2.60
N PHE A 88 16.54 17.97 -2.40
CA PHE A 88 17.38 16.77 -2.33
C PHE A 88 18.00 16.46 -3.69
N LYS A 89 19.21 15.90 -3.69
CA LYS A 89 19.88 15.44 -4.92
C LYS A 89 19.59 13.98 -5.20
N THR A 90 19.46 13.17 -4.16
CA THR A 90 19.17 11.74 -4.26
C THR A 90 18.01 11.33 -3.37
N TYR A 91 17.41 10.18 -3.67
CA TYR A 91 16.41 9.57 -2.80
C TYR A 91 17.03 9.10 -1.48
N GLU A 92 18.29 8.66 -1.51
CA GLU A 92 19.06 8.41 -0.29
C GLU A 92 19.11 9.61 0.65
N GLU A 93 19.43 10.81 0.15
CA GLU A 93 19.44 12.03 0.95
C GLU A 93 18.06 12.32 1.56
N MET A 94 16.99 12.12 0.78
CA MET A 94 15.62 12.27 1.25
C MET A 94 15.26 11.28 2.36
N LEU A 95 15.58 10.00 2.20
CA LEU A 95 15.31 8.98 3.22
C LEU A 95 16.12 9.24 4.51
N ASN A 96 17.38 9.67 4.37
CA ASN A 96 18.21 10.07 5.50
C ASN A 96 17.65 11.31 6.21
N PHE A 97 17.06 12.25 5.48
CA PHE A 97 16.34 13.38 6.08
C PHE A 97 15.14 12.90 6.91
N ILE A 98 14.26 12.06 6.35
CA ILE A 98 13.10 11.49 7.06
C ILE A 98 13.56 10.78 8.35
N LYS A 99 14.58 9.94 8.25
CA LYS A 99 15.20 9.24 9.37
C LYS A 99 15.74 10.20 10.43
N GLY A 100 16.43 11.25 10.00
CA GLY A 100 16.99 12.30 10.86
C GLY A 100 15.92 13.10 11.60
N LYS A 101 14.69 13.18 11.08
CA LYS A 101 13.54 13.78 11.78
C LYS A 101 12.88 12.86 12.80
N GLY A 102 13.34 11.60 12.92
CA GLY A 102 12.75 10.61 13.82
C GLY A 102 11.40 10.10 13.35
N LEU A 103 11.08 10.24 12.06
CA LEU A 103 9.89 9.67 11.47
C LEU A 103 10.11 8.17 11.24
N PRO A 104 9.12 7.30 11.57
CA PRO A 104 9.23 5.88 11.37
C PRO A 104 9.35 5.55 9.87
N MET A 105 10.24 4.62 9.54
CA MET A 105 10.49 4.19 8.17
C MET A 105 10.68 2.67 8.14
N ASP A 106 10.47 2.08 6.96
CA ASP A 106 10.86 0.70 6.73
C ASP A 106 12.39 0.57 6.81
N SER A 107 12.87 -0.49 7.47
CA SER A 107 14.31 -0.76 7.60
C SER A 107 14.94 -1.31 6.32
N TYR A 108 14.14 -1.83 5.40
CA TYR A 108 14.59 -2.46 4.18
C TYR A 108 14.61 -1.46 3.02
N VAL A 109 15.81 -0.95 2.74
CA VAL A 109 16.11 -0.14 1.55
C VAL A 109 17.40 -0.69 0.95
N LYS A 110 17.40 -0.90 -0.36
CA LYS A 110 18.54 -1.44 -1.11
C LYS A 110 18.85 -0.54 -2.30
N TYR A 111 20.13 -0.22 -2.45
CA TYR A 111 20.66 0.50 -3.59
C TYR A 111 21.27 -0.52 -4.55
N CYS A 112 20.78 -0.53 -5.78
CA CYS A 112 21.21 -1.43 -6.83
C CYS A 112 21.75 -0.60 -8.00
N THR A 113 22.86 -1.06 -8.56
CA THR A 113 23.55 -0.45 -9.70
C THR A 113 23.37 -1.26 -10.99
N THR A 114 22.91 -2.51 -10.88
CA THR A 114 22.61 -3.40 -12.01
C THR A 114 21.22 -4.03 -11.89
N VAL A 115 20.71 -4.56 -13.01
CA VAL A 115 19.40 -5.25 -13.04
C VAL A 115 19.45 -6.56 -12.25
N GLU A 116 20.58 -7.27 -12.29
CA GLU A 116 20.78 -8.52 -11.58
C GLU A 116 20.73 -8.31 -10.05
N GLU A 117 21.23 -7.18 -9.56
CA GLU A 117 21.10 -6.80 -8.15
C GLU A 117 19.63 -6.55 -7.78
N ILE A 118 18.88 -5.87 -8.66
CA ILE A 118 17.43 -5.64 -8.46
C ILE A 118 16.69 -6.98 -8.41
N GLU A 119 16.93 -7.89 -9.35
CA GLU A 119 16.29 -9.21 -9.39
C GLU A 119 16.60 -10.03 -8.14
N LYS A 120 17.85 -9.97 -7.65
CA LYS A 120 18.26 -10.65 -6.42
C LYS A 120 17.47 -10.13 -5.21
N GLU A 121 17.32 -8.81 -5.07
CA GLU A 121 16.58 -8.23 -3.94
C GLU A 121 15.06 -8.46 -4.05
N ILE A 122 14.50 -8.47 -5.27
CA ILE A 122 13.10 -8.88 -5.52
C ILE A 122 12.87 -10.29 -5.00
N ASN A 123 13.73 -11.25 -5.37
CA ASN A 123 13.59 -12.64 -4.94
C ASN A 123 13.75 -12.77 -3.42
N TYR A 124 14.73 -12.08 -2.83
CA TYR A 124 14.94 -12.06 -1.39
C TYR A 124 13.71 -11.59 -0.61
N ILE A 125 13.07 -10.49 -1.03
CA ILE A 125 11.85 -10.01 -0.39
C ILE A 125 10.65 -10.89 -0.69
N ASN A 126 10.52 -11.42 -1.91
CA ASN A 126 9.41 -12.33 -2.23
C ASN A 126 9.39 -13.56 -1.29
N ASP A 127 10.56 -14.06 -0.92
CA ASP A 127 10.71 -15.21 -0.02
C ASP A 127 10.53 -14.82 1.45
N SER A 128 11.12 -13.69 1.89
CA SER A 128 11.11 -13.25 3.29
C SER A 128 9.89 -12.43 3.71
N ARG A 129 9.03 -11.98 2.77
CA ARG A 129 7.86 -11.15 3.06
C ARG A 129 6.89 -11.73 4.08
N PHE A 130 6.82 -13.06 4.18
CA PHE A 130 5.93 -13.74 5.12
C PHE A 130 6.42 -13.67 6.58
N ASP A 131 7.69 -13.30 6.78
CA ASP A 131 8.28 -13.08 8.11
C ASP A 131 8.05 -11.64 8.61
N LEU A 132 7.54 -10.74 7.74
CA LEU A 132 7.23 -9.37 8.11
C LEU A 132 5.97 -9.33 8.98
N ASN A 133 5.96 -8.41 9.95
CA ASN A 133 4.78 -8.17 10.80
C ASN A 133 3.72 -7.29 10.08
N TYR A 134 3.74 -7.24 8.74
CA TYR A 134 2.80 -6.51 7.89
C TYR A 134 2.81 -7.08 6.48
N ASP A 135 1.71 -6.90 5.75
CA ASP A 135 1.58 -7.37 4.37
C ASP A 135 2.27 -6.41 3.40
N ILE A 136 3.00 -6.97 2.43
CA ILE A 136 3.49 -6.27 1.24
C ILE A 136 3.04 -7.02 -0.02
N ASP A 137 2.64 -6.29 -1.07
CA ASP A 137 2.20 -6.86 -2.34
C ASP A 137 3.24 -6.74 -3.47
N GLY A 138 4.42 -6.23 -3.15
CA GLY A 138 5.50 -5.99 -4.09
C GLY A 138 6.62 -5.14 -3.50
N VAL A 139 7.51 -4.68 -4.39
CA VAL A 139 8.54 -3.68 -4.11
C VAL A 139 8.43 -2.50 -5.06
N VAL A 140 8.86 -1.33 -4.61
CA VAL A 140 8.99 -0.15 -5.47
C VAL A 140 10.43 -0.02 -5.91
N ILE A 141 10.66 -0.03 -7.22
CA ILE A 141 11.97 0.21 -7.84
C ILE A 141 11.95 1.62 -8.38
N ALA A 142 12.89 2.45 -7.94
CA ALA A 142 12.95 3.86 -8.32
C ALA A 142 14.39 4.30 -8.59
N ILE A 143 14.55 5.22 -9.54
CA ILE A 143 15.86 5.84 -9.84
C ILE A 143 16.27 6.71 -8.64
N ASP A 144 17.50 6.57 -8.14
CA ASP A 144 17.94 7.33 -6.96
C ASP A 144 18.18 8.83 -7.24
N ASP A 145 18.79 9.17 -8.38
CA ASP A 145 19.10 10.57 -8.75
C ASP A 145 17.84 11.37 -9.07
N ILE A 146 17.59 12.44 -8.30
CA ILE A 146 16.37 13.26 -8.41
C ILE A 146 16.36 14.07 -9.71
N ARG A 147 17.51 14.56 -10.15
CA ARG A 147 17.61 15.29 -11.43
C ARG A 147 17.19 14.41 -12.61
N THR A 148 17.57 13.13 -12.59
CA THR A 148 17.13 12.15 -13.59
C THR A 148 15.62 11.90 -13.52
N ARG A 149 15.02 11.84 -12.31
CA ARG A 149 13.55 11.75 -12.16
C ARG A 149 12.83 12.92 -12.81
N GLU A 150 13.33 14.14 -12.62
CA GLU A 150 12.76 15.36 -13.21
C GLU A 150 12.81 15.34 -14.74
N LEU A 151 13.95 14.93 -15.32
CA LEU A 151 14.13 14.84 -16.78
C LEU A 151 13.24 13.76 -17.41
N ILE A 152 13.09 12.62 -16.75
CA ILE A 152 12.23 11.51 -17.20
C ILE A 152 10.74 11.88 -17.08
N GLY A 153 10.38 12.55 -15.98
CA GLY A 153 9.06 13.08 -15.72
C GLY A 153 7.97 12.03 -15.50
N TYR A 154 6.75 12.41 -15.86
CA TYR A 154 5.53 11.67 -15.55
C TYR A 154 4.73 11.34 -16.82
N SER A 155 3.92 10.29 -16.74
CA SER A 155 2.75 10.12 -17.61
C SER A 155 1.57 10.94 -17.05
N VAL A 156 0.38 10.82 -17.66
CA VAL A 156 -0.83 11.48 -17.15
C VAL A 156 -1.15 11.10 -15.70
N LYS A 157 -0.74 9.90 -15.25
CA LYS A 157 -1.12 9.36 -13.93
C LYS A 157 0.03 8.88 -13.05
N PHE A 158 1.16 8.50 -13.64
CA PHE A 158 2.23 7.78 -12.93
C PHE A 158 3.62 8.33 -13.27
N PRO A 159 4.56 8.33 -12.30
CA PRO A 159 5.97 8.63 -12.59
C PRO A 159 6.54 7.61 -13.59
N LYS A 160 7.43 8.05 -14.47
CA LYS A 160 8.15 7.15 -15.40
C LYS A 160 9.47 6.63 -14.81
N TRP A 161 9.91 7.19 -13.68
CA TRP A 161 11.16 6.89 -13.00
C TRP A 161 11.01 5.90 -11.84
N ALA A 162 9.79 5.45 -11.55
CA ALA A 162 9.49 4.43 -10.54
C ALA A 162 8.46 3.44 -11.05
N ILE A 163 8.58 2.18 -10.61
CA ILE A 163 7.64 1.10 -10.90
C ILE A 163 7.38 0.27 -9.64
N ALA A 164 6.12 -0.12 -9.45
CA ALA A 164 5.74 -1.11 -8.46
C ALA A 164 5.84 -2.50 -9.09
N TYR A 165 6.84 -3.29 -8.67
CA TYR A 165 6.97 -4.69 -9.05
C TYR A 165 6.13 -5.52 -8.08
N LYS A 166 4.98 -6.01 -8.56
CA LYS A 166 4.09 -6.83 -7.74
C LYS A 166 4.55 -8.28 -7.74
N PHE A 167 4.50 -8.91 -6.58
CA PHE A 167 4.71 -10.35 -6.48
C PHE A 167 3.54 -11.11 -7.11
N GLU A 168 3.77 -12.36 -7.47
CA GLU A 168 2.70 -13.22 -7.97
C GLU A 168 1.54 -13.23 -6.96
N ALA A 169 0.34 -12.93 -7.48
CA ALA A 169 -0.86 -12.93 -6.68
C ALA A 169 -1.09 -14.35 -6.16
N GLN A 170 -1.61 -14.45 -4.93
CA GLN A 170 -2.15 -15.74 -4.49
C GLN A 170 -3.26 -16.15 -5.45
N GLU A 171 -3.24 -17.41 -5.88
CA GLU A 171 -4.25 -18.01 -6.73
C GLU A 171 -5.08 -19.00 -5.92
N ALA A 172 -6.38 -19.09 -6.21
CA ALA A 172 -7.23 -20.14 -5.68
C ALA A 172 -8.17 -20.65 -6.76
N THR A 173 -8.39 -21.96 -6.74
CA THR A 173 -9.32 -22.65 -7.64
C THR A 173 -10.67 -22.77 -6.96
N THR A 174 -11.73 -22.34 -7.64
CA THR A 174 -13.11 -22.52 -7.18
C THR A 174 -14.05 -22.82 -8.33
N LYS A 175 -15.27 -23.26 -8.03
CA LYS A 175 -16.29 -23.57 -9.03
C LYS A 175 -17.03 -22.32 -9.47
N LEU A 176 -17.23 -22.19 -10.78
CA LEU A 176 -18.21 -21.26 -11.35
C LEU A 176 -19.61 -21.83 -11.12
N ILE A 177 -20.43 -21.13 -10.34
CA ILE A 177 -21.82 -21.51 -10.05
C ILE A 177 -22.75 -20.96 -11.13
N ASP A 178 -22.61 -19.68 -11.47
CA ASP A 178 -23.49 -18.99 -12.42
C ASP A 178 -22.80 -17.76 -13.05
N VAL A 179 -23.42 -17.15 -14.07
CA VAL A 179 -22.97 -15.90 -14.69
C VAL A 179 -24.12 -14.90 -14.76
N GLU A 180 -23.97 -13.78 -14.05
CA GLU A 180 -24.91 -12.65 -14.09
C GLU A 180 -24.47 -11.60 -15.11
N TRP A 181 -25.43 -11.05 -15.86
CA TRP A 181 -25.18 -10.01 -16.86
C TRP A 181 -25.71 -8.66 -16.38
N ASN A 182 -24.80 -7.72 -16.17
CA ASN A 182 -25.12 -6.38 -15.67
C ASN A 182 -24.99 -5.33 -16.78
N VAL A 183 -25.99 -4.48 -16.94
CA VAL A 183 -25.95 -3.35 -17.89
C VAL A 183 -25.35 -2.13 -17.18
N GLY A 184 -24.18 -1.69 -17.64
CA GLY A 184 -23.51 -0.50 -17.14
C GLY A 184 -24.17 0.79 -17.62
N ARG A 185 -23.77 1.93 -17.04
CA ARG A 185 -24.31 3.27 -17.37
C ARG A 185 -24.14 3.67 -18.84
N SER A 186 -23.17 3.08 -19.55
CA SER A 186 -22.94 3.29 -20.98
C SER A 186 -23.71 2.32 -21.88
N GLY A 187 -24.58 1.46 -21.33
CA GLY A 187 -25.26 0.38 -22.06
C GLY A 187 -24.40 -0.87 -22.29
N ARG A 188 -23.11 -0.86 -21.88
CA ARG A 188 -22.25 -2.04 -21.96
C ARG A 188 -22.77 -3.14 -21.04
N VAL A 189 -22.97 -4.33 -21.59
CA VAL A 189 -23.34 -5.53 -20.81
C VAL A 189 -22.06 -6.23 -20.34
N GLY A 190 -21.85 -6.28 -19.03
CA GLY A 190 -20.70 -6.90 -18.40
C GLY A 190 -21.05 -8.22 -17.71
N PRO A 191 -20.37 -9.34 -18.05
CA PRO A 191 -20.56 -10.61 -17.36
C PRO A 191 -19.82 -10.64 -16.01
N THR A 192 -20.51 -11.13 -14.98
CA THR A 192 -19.96 -11.35 -13.64
C THR A 192 -20.13 -12.81 -13.26
N ALA A 193 -19.01 -13.49 -13.00
CA ALA A 193 -19.01 -14.85 -12.46
C ALA A 193 -19.52 -14.85 -11.02
N ILE A 194 -20.42 -15.78 -10.71
CA ILE A 194 -20.84 -16.15 -9.37
C ILE A 194 -20.08 -17.42 -9.01
N LEU A 195 -19.29 -17.37 -7.95
CA LEU A 195 -18.33 -18.40 -7.59
C LEU A 195 -18.74 -19.09 -6.30
N GLU A 196 -18.41 -20.38 -6.18
CA GLU A 196 -18.38 -21.06 -4.88
C GLU A 196 -17.41 -20.30 -3.97
N PRO A 197 -17.80 -19.94 -2.72
CA PRO A 197 -16.98 -19.11 -1.86
C PRO A 197 -15.58 -19.70 -1.66
N VAL A 198 -14.55 -18.92 -1.95
CA VAL A 198 -13.14 -19.33 -1.81
C VAL A 198 -12.35 -18.25 -1.08
N GLU A 199 -11.43 -18.65 -0.21
CA GLU A 199 -10.51 -17.73 0.46
C GLU A 199 -9.33 -17.40 -0.47
N LEU A 200 -9.06 -16.11 -0.65
CA LEU A 200 -7.96 -15.60 -1.47
C LEU A 200 -7.38 -14.36 -0.79
N ALA A 201 -6.10 -14.35 -0.41
CA ALA A 201 -5.44 -13.20 0.24
C ALA A 201 -6.25 -12.62 1.44
N GLY A 202 -6.77 -13.51 2.29
CA GLY A 202 -7.55 -13.15 3.49
C GLY A 202 -8.95 -12.59 3.23
N VAL A 203 -9.47 -12.71 2.00
CA VAL A 203 -10.86 -12.37 1.68
C VAL A 203 -11.60 -13.53 1.04
N THR A 204 -12.85 -13.75 1.47
CA THR A 204 -13.77 -14.64 0.78
C THR A 204 -14.23 -14.01 -0.54
N VAL A 205 -13.78 -14.56 -1.66
CA VAL A 205 -14.20 -14.18 -3.01
C VAL A 205 -15.42 -15.02 -3.40
N LYS A 206 -16.49 -14.35 -3.83
CA LYS A 206 -17.72 -14.99 -4.34
C LYS A 206 -18.11 -14.50 -5.74
N ARG A 207 -17.45 -13.46 -6.22
CA ARG A 207 -17.78 -12.79 -7.48
C ARG A 207 -16.50 -12.34 -8.18
N ALA A 208 -16.44 -12.50 -9.49
CA ALA A 208 -15.33 -12.03 -10.32
C ALA A 208 -15.84 -11.48 -11.66
N SER A 209 -15.15 -10.49 -12.21
CA SER A 209 -15.43 -10.01 -13.57
C SER A 209 -14.98 -11.05 -14.60
N LEU A 210 -15.83 -11.34 -15.57
CA LEU A 210 -15.43 -12.09 -16.78
C LEU A 210 -15.08 -11.15 -17.94
N ASN A 211 -15.01 -9.84 -17.67
CA ASN A 211 -14.64 -8.73 -18.56
C ASN A 211 -15.55 -8.53 -19.79
N ASN A 212 -15.59 -9.49 -20.71
CA ASN A 212 -16.37 -9.44 -21.95
C ASN A 212 -16.52 -10.85 -22.57
N ILE A 213 -17.32 -10.95 -23.63
CA ILE A 213 -17.62 -12.24 -24.28
C ILE A 213 -16.40 -12.88 -24.97
N ASP A 214 -15.46 -12.07 -25.44
CA ASP A 214 -14.25 -12.58 -26.10
C ASP A 214 -13.30 -13.19 -25.07
N ASP A 215 -13.20 -12.60 -23.87
CA ASP A 215 -12.47 -13.18 -22.75
C ASP A 215 -13.07 -14.50 -22.25
N ILE A 216 -14.39 -14.67 -22.35
CA ILE A 216 -15.08 -15.94 -22.00
C ILE A 216 -14.80 -17.03 -23.04
N ARG A 217 -14.65 -16.66 -24.31
CA ARG A 217 -14.40 -17.61 -25.41
C ARG A 217 -12.94 -18.06 -25.49
N ARG A 218 -12.01 -17.25 -25.00
CA ARG A 218 -10.58 -17.51 -24.95
C ARG A 218 -10.25 -18.56 -23.90
#